data_AF-A0A2Z6PUL3-F1
#
_entry.id   AF-A0A2Z6PUL3-F1
#
_cell.length_a   1.000
_cell.length_b   1.000
_cell.length_c   1.000
_cell.angle_alpha   90.00
_cell.angle_beta   90.00
_cell.angle_gamma   90.00
#
_symmetry.space_group_name_H-M   'P 1'
#
loop_
_entity.id
_entity.type
_entity.pdbx_description
1 polymer ?
#
loop_
_entity_poly.entity_id
_entity_poly.type
_entity_poly.pdbx_seq_one_letter_code
_entity_poly.pdbx_strand_id
1 'polypeptide(L)'
;MNMNKSNFEMLSEVFKHRVIMDPRTGDETWKILEQAIHQIYNHNASGLNFEQHYRQAYNMVLNNYGDKLYFGLVATMTYHLREIATSIEGTHGDFFLEELSIKWNHHHNSLQMIRDILMYMDKTYVPKAEKTPVYELGNVLGKMLIGN
;
A
#
# COMPACT_ATOMS: atom_id res chain seq x y z
N MET A 1 10.44 -9.05 -3.34
CA MET A 1 11.33 -9.22 -2.16
C MET A 1 10.44 -9.14 -0.94
N ASN A 2 10.22 -10.24 -0.21
CA ASN A 2 9.29 -10.27 0.93
C ASN A 2 10.03 -9.74 2.17
N MET A 3 9.67 -8.56 2.67
CA MET A 3 10.39 -7.96 3.80
C MET A 3 9.98 -8.62 5.13
N ASN A 4 10.97 -9.18 5.83
CA ASN A 4 10.75 -9.86 7.12
C ASN A 4 11.21 -8.99 8.31
N LYS A 5 11.04 -9.52 9.53
CA LYS A 5 11.40 -8.80 10.78
C LYS A 5 12.88 -8.39 10.82
N SER A 6 13.80 -9.25 10.40
CA SER A 6 15.24 -8.96 10.37
C SER A 6 15.59 -7.86 9.37
N ASN A 7 14.98 -7.89 8.17
CA ASN A 7 15.17 -6.84 7.16
C ASN A 7 14.70 -5.48 7.67
N PHE A 8 13.59 -5.46 8.41
CA PHE A 8 13.05 -4.24 9.01
C PHE A 8 13.97 -3.61 10.04
N GLU A 9 14.49 -4.41 10.98
CA GLU A 9 15.40 -3.93 12.04
C GLU A 9 16.66 -3.35 11.42
N MET A 10 17.22 -4.04 10.42
CA MET A 10 18.38 -3.56 9.65
C MET A 10 18.10 -2.22 8.95
N LEU A 11 17.03 -2.12 8.16
CA LEU A 11 16.72 -0.89 7.42
C LEU A 11 16.38 0.28 8.35
N SER A 12 15.68 0.02 9.45
CA SER A 12 15.37 1.05 10.45
C SER A 12 16.64 1.63 11.09
N GLU A 13 17.64 0.78 11.35
CA GLU A 13 18.93 1.20 11.91
C GLU A 13 19.78 1.97 10.89
N VAL A 14 19.77 1.54 9.62
CA VAL A 14 20.49 2.23 8.53
C VAL A 14 19.89 3.63 8.28
N PHE A 15 18.57 3.78 8.39
CA PHE A 15 17.88 5.05 8.09
C PHE A 15 17.54 5.91 9.31
N LYS A 16 18.04 5.57 10.51
CA LYS A 16 17.75 6.28 11.76
C LYS A 16 18.10 7.79 11.77
N HIS A 17 18.93 8.24 10.84
CA HIS A 17 19.25 9.66 10.71
C HIS A 17 18.06 10.41 10.09
N ARG A 18 17.42 11.24 10.91
CA ARG A 18 16.26 12.04 10.52
C ARG A 18 16.64 13.03 9.42
N VAL A 19 16.20 12.76 8.20
CA VAL A 19 16.16 13.75 7.12
C VAL A 19 14.97 14.66 7.39
N ILE A 20 15.22 15.96 7.61
CA ILE A 20 14.15 16.95 7.81
C ILE A 20 13.43 17.12 6.47
N MET A 21 12.11 16.87 6.46
CA MET A 21 11.26 17.00 5.28
C MET A 21 10.39 18.25 5.40
N ASP A 22 10.50 19.17 4.45
CA ASP A 22 9.58 20.30 4.36
C ASP A 22 8.17 19.86 3.85
N PRO A 23 7.12 20.67 4.05
CA PRO A 23 5.76 20.32 3.66
C PRO A 23 5.57 20.01 2.17
N ARG A 24 6.26 20.73 1.29
CA ARG A 24 6.17 20.53 -0.17
C ARG A 24 6.77 19.18 -0.56
N THR A 25 7.87 18.82 0.09
CA THR A 25 8.55 17.53 -0.07
C THR A 25 7.64 16.38 0.40
N GLY A 26 6.80 16.58 1.42
CA GLY A 26 5.82 15.59 1.87
C GLY A 26 4.76 15.25 0.82
N ASP A 27 4.23 16.25 0.13
CA ASP A 27 3.27 16.05 -0.97
C ASP A 27 3.92 15.39 -2.19
N GLU A 28 5.13 15.81 -2.56
CA GLU A 28 5.89 15.22 -3.66
C GLU A 28 6.26 13.77 -3.37
N THR A 29 6.67 13.46 -2.13
CA THR A 29 6.98 12.10 -1.70
C THR A 29 5.74 11.21 -1.72
N TRP A 30 4.58 11.72 -1.25
CA TRP A 30 3.33 10.97 -1.35
C TRP A 30 2.98 10.62 -2.80
N LYS A 31 3.12 11.57 -3.74
CA LYS A 31 2.84 11.31 -5.17
C LYS A 31 3.70 10.19 -5.75
N ILE A 32 4.96 10.09 -5.34
CA ILE A 32 5.86 9.00 -5.77
C ILE A 32 5.35 7.66 -5.23
N LEU A 33 4.98 7.60 -3.95
CA LEU A 33 4.44 6.39 -3.33
C LEU A 33 3.08 5.98 -3.92
N GLU A 34 2.20 6.95 -4.16
CA GLU A 34 0.91 6.74 -4.81
C GLU A 34 1.10 6.14 -6.22
N GLN A 35 2.01 6.70 -7.02
CA GLN A 35 2.37 6.15 -8.33
C GLN A 35 2.90 4.72 -8.24
N ALA A 36 3.72 4.41 -7.22
CA ALA A 36 4.20 3.06 -6.99
C ALA A 36 3.05 2.10 -6.66
N ILE A 37 2.08 2.53 -5.84
CA ILE A 37 0.87 1.75 -5.54
C ILE A 37 0.06 1.49 -6.83
N HIS A 38 -0.12 2.51 -7.69
CA HIS A 38 -0.75 2.31 -9.00
C HIS A 38 0.01 1.30 -9.86
N GLN A 39 1.34 1.36 -9.93
CA GLN A 39 2.14 0.38 -10.68
C GLN A 39 2.00 -1.04 -10.12
N ILE A 40 1.91 -1.18 -8.79
CA ILE A 40 1.68 -2.47 -8.13
C ILE A 40 0.33 -3.06 -8.53
N TYR A 41 -0.75 -2.27 -8.50
CA TYR A 41 -2.07 -2.73 -8.92
C TYR A 41 -2.17 -3.00 -10.43
N ASN A 42 -1.40 -2.28 -11.25
CA ASN A 42 -1.35 -2.46 -12.70
C ASN A 42 -0.36 -3.55 -13.14
N HIS A 43 0.08 -4.43 -12.24
CA HIS A 43 1.02 -5.53 -12.52
C HIS A 43 2.37 -5.09 -13.10
N ASN A 44 2.77 -3.85 -12.86
CA ASN A 44 4.01 -3.26 -13.36
C ASN A 44 5.04 -3.01 -12.24
N ALA A 45 5.07 -3.91 -11.25
CA ALA A 45 5.92 -3.77 -10.07
C ALA A 45 7.40 -4.11 -10.31
N SER A 46 7.74 -4.72 -11.46
CA SER A 46 9.12 -5.15 -11.78
C SER A 46 10.11 -3.99 -11.89
N GLY A 47 9.63 -2.79 -12.28
CA GLY A 47 10.44 -1.58 -12.35
C GLY A 47 10.60 -0.83 -11.02
N LEU A 48 9.95 -1.28 -9.94
CA LEU A 48 9.95 -0.56 -8.67
C LEU A 48 11.19 -0.83 -7.83
N ASN A 49 11.80 0.24 -7.32
CA ASN A 49 12.84 0.15 -6.30
C ASN A 49 12.20 0.11 -4.90
N PHE A 50 11.88 -1.09 -4.41
CA PHE A 50 11.19 -1.28 -3.12
C PHE A 50 11.93 -0.66 -1.93
N GLU A 51 13.27 -0.69 -1.91
CA GLU A 51 14.06 -0.08 -0.84
C GLU A 51 13.89 1.45 -0.83
N GLN A 52 13.91 2.08 -2.00
CA GLN A 52 13.74 3.52 -2.12
C GLN A 52 12.32 3.95 -1.70
N HIS A 53 11.29 3.22 -2.12
CA HIS A 53 9.91 3.50 -1.72
C HIS A 53 9.72 3.27 -0.21
N TYR A 54 10.31 2.22 0.36
CA TYR A 54 10.31 2.01 1.81
C TYR A 54 10.96 3.18 2.55
N ARG A 55 12.12 3.66 2.09
CA ARG A 55 12.83 4.80 2.68
C ARG A 55 12.01 6.07 2.63
N GLN A 56 11.30 6.30 1.51
CA GLN A 56 10.40 7.44 1.36
C GLN A 56 9.21 7.37 2.34
N ALA A 57 8.55 6.23 2.44
CA ALA A 57 7.46 6.02 3.39
C ALA A 57 7.93 6.16 4.85
N TYR A 58 9.09 5.60 5.18
CA TYR A 58 9.76 5.76 6.48
C TYR A 58 9.98 7.25 6.81
N ASN A 59 10.55 8.02 5.89
CA ASN A 59 10.81 9.44 6.09
C ASN A 59 9.53 10.27 6.25
N MET A 60 8.44 9.92 5.56
CA MET A 60 7.14 10.57 5.77
C MET A 60 6.65 10.38 7.20
N VAL A 61 6.70 9.16 7.74
CA VAL A 61 6.26 8.88 9.12
C VAL A 61 7.15 9.59 10.14
N LEU A 62 8.48 9.59 9.96
CA LEU A 62 9.41 10.30 10.84
C LEU A 62 9.19 11.82 10.88
N ASN A 63 8.68 12.39 9.79
CA ASN A 63 8.39 13.82 9.68
C ASN A 63 6.91 14.15 9.95
N ASN A 64 6.20 13.27 10.66
CA ASN A 64 4.80 13.45 11.07
C ASN A 64 3.79 13.51 9.91
N TYR A 65 4.10 12.96 8.75
CA TYR A 65 3.16 12.82 7.62
C TYR A 65 2.41 11.46 7.61
N GLY A 66 2.29 10.81 8.78
CA GLY A 66 1.62 9.51 8.92
C GLY A 66 0.16 9.54 8.49
N ASP A 67 -0.60 10.58 8.86
CA ASP A 67 -2.00 10.74 8.45
C ASP A 67 -2.13 10.84 6.93
N LYS A 68 -1.30 11.68 6.29
CA LYS A 68 -1.29 11.85 4.83
C LYS A 68 -1.02 10.53 4.13
N LEU A 69 -0.01 9.79 4.59
CA LEU A 69 0.36 8.50 4.02
C LEU A 69 -0.76 7.47 4.18
N TYR A 70 -1.39 7.41 5.35
CA TYR A 70 -2.47 6.46 5.63
C TYR A 70 -3.75 6.78 4.85
N PHE A 71 -4.22 8.02 4.88
CA PHE A 71 -5.43 8.41 4.14
C PHE A 71 -5.23 8.35 2.63
N GLY A 72 -4.04 8.70 2.16
CA GLY A 72 -3.65 8.51 0.78
C GLY A 72 -3.75 7.04 0.36
N LEU A 73 -3.17 6.12 1.14
CA LEU A 73 -3.28 4.68 0.91
C LEU A 73 -4.74 4.22 0.83
N VAL A 74 -5.58 4.64 1.80
CA VAL A 74 -7.01 4.29 1.82
C VAL A 74 -7.69 4.73 0.53
N ALA A 75 -7.46 5.97 0.09
CA ALA A 75 -8.07 6.52 -1.12
C ALA A 75 -7.62 5.76 -2.38
N THR A 76 -6.31 5.58 -2.56
CA THR A 76 -5.73 4.88 -3.72
C THR A 76 -6.18 3.41 -3.78
N MET A 77 -6.20 2.71 -2.63
CA MET A 77 -6.66 1.32 -2.56
C MET A 77 -8.16 1.20 -2.85
N THR A 78 -8.98 2.11 -2.31
CA THR A 78 -10.42 2.16 -2.59
C THR A 78 -10.69 2.37 -4.08
N TYR A 79 -9.92 3.23 -4.73
CA TYR A 79 -10.00 3.44 -6.18
C TYR A 79 -9.79 2.13 -6.95
N HIS A 80 -8.69 1.43 -6.71
CA HIS A 80 -8.39 0.17 -7.43
C HIS A 80 -9.41 -0.93 -7.15
N LEU A 81 -9.90 -1.02 -5.92
CA LEU A 81 -10.93 -2.00 -5.56
C LEU A 81 -12.28 -1.73 -6.25
N ARG A 82 -12.64 -0.46 -6.48
CA ARG A 82 -13.83 -0.11 -7.27
C ARG A 82 -13.66 -0.48 -8.75
N GLU A 83 -12.47 -0.27 -9.31
CA GLU A 83 -12.18 -0.70 -10.68
C GLU A 83 -12.26 -2.23 -10.80
N ILE A 84 -11.74 -2.96 -9.80
CA ILE A 84 -11.86 -4.42 -9.73
C ILE A 84 -13.33 -4.85 -9.65
N ALA A 85 -14.11 -4.24 -8.75
CA ALA A 85 -15.54 -4.54 -8.60
C ALA A 85 -16.30 -4.32 -9.92
N THR A 86 -16.05 -3.18 -10.58
CA THR A 86 -16.66 -2.85 -11.88
C THR A 86 -16.31 -3.89 -12.96
N SER A 87 -15.06 -4.35 -13.01
CA SER A 87 -14.60 -5.41 -13.94
C SER A 87 -15.36 -6.73 -13.71
N ILE A 88 -15.56 -7.09 -12.44
CA ILE A 88 -16.26 -8.31 -12.04
C ILE A 88 -17.76 -8.20 -12.35
N GLU A 89 -18.41 -7.08 -12.02
CA GLU A 89 -19.84 -6.84 -12.31
C GLU A 89 -20.16 -6.88 -13.81
N GLY A 90 -19.22 -6.42 -14.65
CA GLY A 90 -19.33 -6.48 -16.11
C GLY A 90 -19.10 -7.87 -16.70
N THR A 91 -18.67 -8.84 -15.88
CA THR A 91 -18.44 -10.23 -16.31
C THR A 91 -19.67 -11.08 -16.00
N HIS A 92 -20.17 -11.80 -17.01
CA HIS A 92 -21.41 -12.56 -16.90
C HIS A 92 -21.22 -14.05 -17.20
N GLY A 93 -22.12 -14.87 -16.69
CA GLY A 93 -22.15 -16.31 -16.96
C GLY A 93 -20.94 -17.04 -16.38
N ASP A 94 -20.44 -18.02 -17.11
CA ASP A 94 -19.45 -18.99 -16.62
C ASP A 94 -18.08 -18.37 -16.26
N PHE A 95 -17.79 -17.16 -16.74
CA PHE A 95 -16.52 -16.46 -16.50
C PHE A 95 -16.49 -15.68 -15.18
N PHE A 96 -17.63 -15.47 -14.51
CA PHE A 96 -17.71 -14.65 -13.31
C PHE A 96 -16.76 -15.15 -12.19
N LEU A 97 -16.81 -16.45 -11.88
CA LEU A 97 -15.99 -17.02 -10.80
C LEU A 97 -14.50 -17.01 -11.14
N GLU A 98 -14.15 -17.15 -12.41
CA GLU A 98 -12.77 -17.07 -12.89
C GLU A 98 -12.22 -15.65 -12.73
N GLU A 99 -12.94 -14.63 -13.22
CA GLU A 99 -12.57 -13.23 -13.10
C GLU A 99 -12.45 -12.80 -11.62
N LEU A 100 -13.44 -13.18 -10.80
CA LEU A 100 -13.41 -12.92 -9.36
C LEU A 100 -12.15 -13.51 -8.71
N SER A 101 -11.84 -14.79 -8.99
CA SER A 101 -10.68 -15.47 -8.44
C SER A 101 -9.37 -14.79 -8.87
N ILE A 102 -9.24 -14.45 -10.16
CA ILE A 102 -8.06 -13.78 -10.70
C ILE A 102 -7.86 -12.42 -10.03
N LYS A 103 -8.89 -11.57 -10.02
CA LYS A 103 -8.81 -10.22 -9.46
C LYS A 103 -8.60 -10.24 -7.94
N TRP A 104 -9.20 -11.17 -7.23
CA TRP A 104 -9.01 -11.32 -5.78
C TRP A 104 -7.57 -11.72 -5.43
N ASN A 105 -7.01 -12.67 -6.18
CA ASN A 105 -5.61 -13.08 -6.03
C ASN A 105 -4.65 -11.94 -6.38
N HIS A 106 -4.96 -11.17 -7.42
CA HIS A 106 -4.19 -10.00 -7.81
C HIS A 106 -4.17 -8.95 -6.70
N HIS A 107 -5.33 -8.59 -6.14
CA HIS A 107 -5.43 -7.69 -4.99
C HIS A 107 -4.58 -8.18 -3.81
N HIS A 108 -4.65 -9.48 -3.48
CA HIS A 108 -3.85 -10.07 -2.39
C HIS A 108 -2.34 -9.96 -2.64
N ASN A 109 -1.89 -10.17 -3.87
CA ASN A 109 -0.48 -10.01 -4.24
C ASN A 109 -0.02 -8.55 -4.13
N SER A 110 -0.86 -7.61 -4.61
CA SER A 110 -0.63 -6.17 -4.47
C SER A 110 -0.53 -5.74 -3.00
N LEU A 111 -1.44 -6.24 -2.16
CA LEU A 111 -1.48 -6.02 -0.72
C LEU A 111 -0.17 -6.39 -0.01
N GLN A 112 0.43 -7.54 -0.35
CA GLN A 112 1.71 -7.95 0.23
C GLN A 112 2.83 -6.95 -0.11
N MET A 113 2.91 -6.53 -1.37
CA MET A 113 3.93 -5.57 -1.83
C MET A 113 3.75 -4.19 -1.20
N ILE A 114 2.51 -3.72 -1.06
CA ILE A 114 2.19 -2.42 -0.44
C ILE A 114 2.52 -2.46 1.05
N ARG A 115 2.18 -3.54 1.74
CA ARG A 115 2.53 -3.76 3.16
C ARG A 115 4.04 -3.71 3.37
N ASP A 116 4.80 -4.32 2.48
CA ASP A 116 6.26 -4.29 2.52
C ASP A 116 6.77 -2.84 2.44
N ILE A 117 6.33 -2.06 1.45
CA ILE A 117 6.71 -0.64 1.32
C ILE A 117 6.34 0.16 2.57
N LEU A 118 5.17 -0.09 3.15
CA LEU A 118 4.61 0.70 4.25
C LEU A 118 4.85 0.11 5.64
N MET A 119 5.77 -0.86 5.77
CA MET A 119 5.95 -1.62 7.00
C MET A 119 6.27 -0.76 8.23
N TYR A 120 7.03 0.33 8.06
CA TYR A 120 7.34 1.23 9.16
C TYR A 120 6.10 1.99 9.67
N MET A 121 5.23 2.44 8.77
CA MET A 121 3.95 3.05 9.14
C MET A 121 3.10 2.05 9.94
N ASP A 122 3.02 0.81 9.47
CA ASP A 122 2.24 -0.28 10.10
C ASP A 122 2.74 -0.63 11.51
N LYS A 123 4.05 -0.59 11.74
CA LYS A 123 4.67 -0.92 13.04
C LYS A 123 4.72 0.23 14.03
N THR A 124 4.66 1.49 13.57
CA THR A 124 4.93 2.65 14.43
C THR A 124 3.78 3.64 14.49
N TYR A 125 3.25 4.08 13.35
CA TYR A 125 2.20 5.09 13.29
C TYR A 125 0.83 4.46 13.51
N VAL A 126 0.51 3.36 12.83
CA VAL A 126 -0.80 2.69 12.89
C VAL A 126 -1.23 2.36 14.32
N PRO A 127 -0.40 1.75 15.19
CA PRO A 127 -0.80 1.45 16.56
C PRO A 127 -1.00 2.70 17.41
N LYS A 128 -0.21 3.75 17.19
CA LYS A 128 -0.30 5.02 17.93
C LYS A 128 -1.53 5.83 17.54
N ALA A 129 -1.92 5.77 16.28
CA ALA A 129 -3.06 6.49 15.72
C ALA A 129 -4.36 5.65 15.74
N GLU A 130 -4.33 4.46 16.36
CA GLU A 130 -5.45 3.52 16.48
C GLU A 130 -6.11 3.22 15.13
N LYS A 131 -5.28 3.03 14.09
CA LYS A 131 -5.72 2.73 12.73
C LYS A 131 -5.71 1.23 12.45
N THR A 132 -6.42 0.83 11.40
CA THR A 132 -6.38 -0.55 10.90
C THR A 132 -5.06 -0.82 10.16
N PRO A 133 -4.34 -1.92 10.45
CA PRO A 133 -3.13 -2.30 9.73
C PRO A 133 -3.33 -2.45 8.24
N VAL A 134 -2.28 -2.20 7.45
CA VAL A 134 -2.34 -2.12 5.98
C VAL A 134 -2.97 -3.38 5.35
N TYR A 135 -2.55 -4.56 5.79
CA TYR A 135 -3.06 -5.82 5.24
C TYR A 135 -4.53 -6.06 5.60
N GLU A 136 -4.90 -5.76 6.85
CA GLU A 136 -6.27 -5.89 7.33
C GLU A 136 -7.20 -4.88 6.66
N LEU A 137 -6.75 -3.64 6.47
CA LEU A 137 -7.46 -2.59 5.77
C LEU A 137 -7.87 -3.04 4.36
N GLY A 138 -6.93 -3.56 3.56
CA GLY A 138 -7.27 -4.00 2.20
C GLY A 138 -8.13 -5.25 2.16
N ASN A 139 -8.09 -6.12 3.18
CA ASN A 139 -9.05 -7.21 3.31
C ASN A 139 -10.46 -6.69 3.61
N VAL A 140 -10.59 -5.72 4.52
CA VAL A 140 -11.88 -5.11 4.87
C VAL A 140 -12.47 -4.38 3.66
N LEU A 141 -11.69 -3.52 3.01
CA LEU A 141 -12.12 -2.80 1.81
C LEU A 141 -12.47 -3.76 0.67
N GLY A 142 -11.65 -4.80 0.45
CA GLY A 142 -11.88 -5.79 -0.59
C GLY A 142 -13.20 -6.52 -0.38
N LYS A 143 -13.49 -6.97 0.84
CA LYS A 143 -14.77 -7.61 1.18
C LYS A 143 -15.96 -6.67 0.97
N MET A 144 -15.84 -5.41 1.36
CA MET A 144 -16.92 -4.43 1.23
C MET A 144 -17.28 -4.09 -0.22
N LEU A 145 -16.28 -4.06 -1.11
CA LEU A 145 -16.45 -3.59 -2.49
C LEU A 145 -16.66 -4.72 -3.49
N ILE A 146 -16.10 -5.91 -3.25
CA ILE A 146 -16.18 -7.05 -4.17
C ILE A 146 -17.16 -8.11 -3.68
N GLY A 147 -17.42 -8.18 -2.37
CA GLY A 147 -18.20 -9.24 -1.74
C GLY A 147 -19.70 -8.97 -1.60
N ASN A 148 -20.23 -7.87 -2.16
CA ASN A 148 -21.66 -7.57 -2.18
C ASN A 148 -22.31 -8.03 -3.48
#